data_AF-A0A423NFZ4-F1
#
_entry.id   AF-A0A423NFZ4-F1
#
_cell.length_a   1.000
_cell.length_b   1.000
_cell.length_c   1.000
_cell.angle_alpha   90.00
_cell.angle_beta   90.00
_cell.angle_gamma   90.00
#
_symmetry.space_group_name_H-M   'P 1'
#
loop_
_entity.id
_entity.type
_entity.pdbx_description
1 polymer ?
#
loop_
_entity_poly.entity_id
_entity_poly.type
_entity_poly.pdbx_seq_one_letter_code
_entity_poly.pdbx_strand_id
1 'polypeptide(L)'
;MQRALTTLASLRQLTDGWAGYESRKPDDRSIKEAEAFACKVLNTPLILEPIISSATDGEVSFFWESSHITLDLGFYGDGSFSFYAKTEDGDEFFGDNYSLDSELPQKIFEHLKMA
;
A
#
# COMPACT_ATOMS: atom_id res chain seq x y z
N MET A 1 7.79 -0.80 11.17
CA MET A 1 7.52 0.62 10.85
C MET A 1 8.74 1.39 10.33
N GLN A 2 9.90 1.39 10.99
CA GLN A 2 11.04 2.23 10.57
C GLN A 2 11.49 1.96 9.13
N ARG A 3 11.46 0.70 8.68
CA ARG A 3 11.82 0.33 7.30
C ARG A 3 10.81 0.87 6.29
N ALA A 4 9.51 0.72 6.56
CA ALA A 4 8.46 1.23 5.67
C ALA A 4 8.59 2.73 5.42
N LEU A 5 8.78 3.53 6.47
CA LEU A 5 8.97 4.98 6.35
C LEU A 5 10.27 5.33 5.61
N THR A 6 11.35 4.59 5.82
CA THR A 6 12.60 4.78 5.06
C THR A 6 12.41 4.45 3.58
N THR A 7 11.68 3.39 3.24
CA THR A 7 11.36 3.06 1.84
C THR A 7 10.55 4.17 1.19
N LEU A 8 9.51 4.67 1.85
CA LEU A 8 8.70 5.80 1.36
C LEU A 8 9.53 7.06 1.13
N ALA A 9 10.45 7.37 2.05
CA ALA A 9 11.37 8.48 1.89
C ALA A 9 12.30 8.31 0.68
N SER A 10 12.68 7.07 0.35
CA SER A 10 13.51 6.78 -0.85
C SER A 10 12.75 6.99 -2.16
N LEU A 11 11.42 6.74 -2.18
CA LEU A 11 10.59 6.96 -3.37
C LEU A 11 10.56 8.43 -3.78
N ARG A 12 10.70 9.37 -2.84
CA ARG A 12 10.80 10.82 -3.12
C ARG A 12 12.00 11.19 -4.00
N GLN A 13 13.01 10.33 -4.08
CA GLN A 13 14.21 10.56 -4.88
C GLN A 13 14.06 10.08 -6.34
N LEU A 14 12.95 9.42 -6.67
CA LEU A 14 12.67 9.02 -8.05
C LEU A 14 12.48 10.25 -8.94
N THR A 15 12.90 10.11 -10.19
CA THR A 15 12.65 11.07 -11.25
C THR A 15 11.68 10.45 -12.26
N ASP A 16 10.95 11.29 -12.99
CA ASP A 16 10.19 10.80 -14.15
C ASP A 16 11.14 10.05 -15.10
N GLY A 17 10.66 8.97 -15.69
CA GLY A 17 11.47 8.09 -16.54
C GLY A 17 12.21 6.96 -15.81
N TRP A 18 12.13 6.85 -14.48
CA TRP A 18 12.90 5.87 -13.68
C TRP A 18 12.68 4.41 -14.09
N ALA A 19 11.47 4.07 -14.55
CA ALA A 19 11.09 2.73 -15.02
C ALA A 19 10.78 2.70 -16.54
N GLY A 20 11.31 3.66 -17.30
CA GLY A 20 11.05 3.84 -18.73
C GLY A 20 10.36 5.16 -19.03
N TYR A 21 10.38 5.59 -20.30
CA TYR A 21 10.02 6.96 -20.73
C TYR A 21 8.66 7.46 -20.23
N GLU A 22 7.66 6.58 -20.12
CA GLU A 22 6.31 6.94 -19.68
C GLU A 22 6.12 6.90 -18.16
N SER A 23 7.11 6.40 -17.41
CA SER A 23 7.00 6.29 -15.97
C SER A 23 7.03 7.66 -15.30
N ARG A 24 6.14 7.83 -14.32
CA ARG A 24 6.05 9.03 -13.50
C ARG A 24 6.56 8.71 -12.12
N LYS A 25 7.29 9.66 -11.52
CA LYS A 25 7.60 9.55 -10.10
C LYS A 25 6.31 9.73 -9.27
N PRO A 26 6.26 9.16 -8.06
CA PRO A 26 5.13 9.40 -7.18
C PRO A 26 5.11 10.85 -6.71
N ASP A 27 3.90 11.41 -6.58
CA ASP A 27 3.74 12.77 -6.10
C ASP A 27 3.91 12.86 -4.57
N ASP A 28 4.19 14.05 -4.05
CA ASP A 28 4.41 14.21 -2.60
C ASP A 28 3.17 13.89 -1.76
N ARG A 29 1.97 13.90 -2.36
CA ARG A 29 0.71 13.59 -1.68
C ARG A 29 0.55 12.08 -1.56
N SER A 30 0.71 11.30 -2.63
CA SER A 30 0.60 9.84 -2.59
C SER A 30 1.58 9.23 -1.59
N ILE A 31 2.80 9.77 -1.49
CA ILE A 31 3.78 9.35 -0.47
C ILE A 31 3.30 9.71 0.95
N LYS A 32 2.76 10.90 1.18
CA LYS A 32 2.22 11.29 2.50
C LYS A 32 1.01 10.45 2.91
N GLU A 33 0.17 10.08 1.95
CA GLU A 33 -0.99 9.22 2.19
C GLU A 33 -0.54 7.81 2.56
N ALA A 34 0.43 7.27 1.83
CA ALA A 34 1.08 6.01 2.15
C ALA A 34 1.77 6.02 3.52
N GLU A 35 2.44 7.12 3.89
CA GLU A 35 3.03 7.31 5.23
C GLU A 35 1.94 7.30 6.32
N ALA A 36 0.83 8.04 6.11
CA ALA A 36 -0.28 8.09 7.06
C ALA A 36 -0.93 6.72 7.24
N PHE A 37 -1.18 6.00 6.14
CA PHE A 37 -1.71 4.64 6.18
C PHE A 37 -0.75 3.67 6.88
N ALA A 38 0.56 3.74 6.58
CA ALA A 38 1.57 2.93 7.25
C ALA A 38 1.59 3.16 8.76
N CYS A 39 1.46 4.41 9.21
CA CYS A 39 1.34 4.73 10.64
C CYS A 39 0.05 4.18 11.28
N LYS A 40 -1.06 4.13 10.55
CA LYS A 40 -2.33 3.55 11.04
C LYS A 40 -2.25 2.03 11.15
N VAL A 41 -1.76 1.37 10.10
CA VAL A 41 -1.82 -0.10 9.97
C VAL A 41 -0.61 -0.80 10.59
N LEU A 42 0.61 -0.35 10.29
CA LEU A 42 1.85 -1.05 10.69
C LEU A 42 2.26 -0.82 12.16
N ASN A 43 1.52 0.02 12.89
CA ASN A 43 1.60 0.09 14.35
C ASN A 43 0.81 -1.03 15.05
N THR A 44 -0.01 -1.78 14.30
CA THR A 44 -0.72 -2.94 14.84
C THR A 44 0.24 -4.11 15.01
N PRO A 45 0.34 -4.70 16.21
CA PRO A 45 1.14 -5.90 16.42
C PRO A 45 0.72 -7.03 15.47
N LEU A 46 1.68 -7.86 15.05
CA LEU A 46 1.49 -9.06 14.21
C LEU A 46 1.21 -8.80 12.73
N ILE A 47 1.09 -7.55 12.27
CA ILE A 47 1.01 -7.28 10.83
C ILE A 47 2.43 -7.24 10.24
N LEU A 48 2.69 -8.10 9.26
CA LEU A 48 3.95 -8.06 8.50
C LEU A 48 4.11 -6.76 7.73
N GLU A 49 5.37 -6.36 7.51
CA GLU A 49 5.63 -5.19 6.67
C GLU A 49 5.37 -5.52 5.18
N PRO A 50 4.65 -4.64 4.45
CA PRO A 50 4.46 -4.80 3.02
C PRO A 50 5.77 -4.60 2.26
N ILE A 51 5.80 -5.13 1.05
CA ILE A 51 6.68 -4.63 -0.01
C ILE A 51 6.10 -3.29 -0.46
N ILE A 52 6.90 -2.23 -0.39
CA ILE A 52 6.50 -0.87 -0.80
C ILE A 52 7.26 -0.50 -2.06
N SER A 53 6.52 -0.05 -3.08
CA SER A 53 7.07 0.36 -4.38
C SER A 53 6.33 1.56 -4.96
N SER A 54 6.88 2.15 -6.03
CA SER A 54 6.15 3.07 -6.89
C SER A 54 5.63 2.30 -8.09
N ALA A 55 4.35 2.49 -8.42
CA ALA A 55 3.82 2.12 -9.72
C ALA A 55 4.34 3.10 -10.79
N THR A 56 4.24 2.71 -12.07
CA THR A 56 4.77 3.53 -13.18
C THR A 56 3.91 4.75 -13.51
N ASP A 57 2.71 4.85 -12.96
CA ASP A 57 1.77 5.97 -13.15
C ASP A 57 1.89 7.07 -12.08
N GLY A 58 2.73 6.86 -11.06
CA GLY A 58 2.93 7.80 -9.94
C GLY A 58 2.18 7.41 -8.66
N GLU A 59 1.54 6.24 -8.62
CA GLU A 59 0.99 5.69 -7.39
C GLU A 59 2.08 5.08 -6.50
N VAL A 60 1.82 5.07 -5.20
CA VAL A 60 2.60 4.27 -4.24
C VAL A 60 1.81 3.01 -3.96
N SER A 61 2.46 1.85 -4.05
CA SER A 61 1.83 0.53 -3.88
C SER A 61 2.39 -0.19 -2.65
N PHE A 62 1.49 -0.79 -1.88
CA PHE A 62 1.81 -1.67 -0.75
C PHE A 62 1.32 -3.07 -1.10
N PHE A 63 2.24 -4.03 -1.08
CA PHE A 63 1.96 -5.40 -1.42
C PHE A 63 2.28 -6.32 -0.25
N TRP A 64 1.30 -7.11 0.18
CA TRP A 64 1.47 -8.23 1.10
C TRP A 64 1.21 -9.54 0.36
N GLU A 65 2.07 -10.52 0.59
CA GLU A 65 1.87 -11.87 0.10
C GLU A 65 2.32 -12.87 1.17
N SER A 66 1.41 -13.76 1.57
CA SER A 66 1.64 -14.87 2.47
C SER A 66 0.78 -16.07 2.08
N SER A 67 0.87 -17.17 2.84
CA SER A 67 -0.06 -18.30 2.67
C SER A 67 -1.51 -17.94 2.98
N HIS A 68 -1.75 -16.87 3.76
CA HIS A 68 -3.08 -16.49 4.23
C HIS A 68 -3.73 -15.39 3.39
N ILE A 69 -2.94 -14.52 2.76
CA ILE A 69 -3.47 -13.39 1.97
C ILE A 69 -2.49 -12.88 0.92
N THR A 70 -3.04 -12.49 -0.23
CA THR A 70 -2.44 -11.56 -1.17
C THR A 70 -3.21 -10.24 -1.08
N LEU A 71 -2.54 -9.12 -0.83
CA LEU A 71 -3.14 -7.78 -0.80
C LEU A 71 -2.24 -6.82 -1.59
N ASP A 72 -2.82 -6.18 -2.61
CA ASP A 72 -2.23 -5.08 -3.35
C ASP A 72 -3.06 -3.81 -3.09
N LEU A 73 -2.40 -2.73 -2.67
CA LEU A 73 -3.05 -1.50 -2.25
C LEU A 73 -2.29 -0.29 -2.81
N GLY A 74 -2.98 0.58 -3.55
CA GLY A 74 -2.42 1.76 -4.19
C GLY A 74 -2.92 3.09 -3.60
N PHE A 75 -2.05 4.10 -3.58
CA PHE A 75 -2.35 5.48 -3.16
C PHE A 75 -2.18 6.46 -4.31
N TYR A 76 -3.20 7.30 -4.55
CA TYR A 76 -3.25 8.21 -5.71
C TYR A 76 -2.79 9.64 -5.41
N GLY A 77 -2.74 10.07 -4.14
CA GLY A 77 -2.46 11.47 -3.79
C GLY A 77 -3.70 12.38 -3.81
N ASP A 78 -4.90 11.79 -3.79
CA ASP A 78 -6.19 12.48 -3.85
C ASP A 78 -7.05 12.31 -2.59
N GLY A 79 -6.46 11.77 -1.52
CA GLY A 79 -7.13 11.48 -0.25
C GLY A 79 -7.77 10.08 -0.20
N SER A 80 -7.48 9.23 -1.17
CA SER A 80 -8.03 7.88 -1.26
C SER A 80 -6.99 6.79 -1.52
N PHE A 81 -7.38 5.55 -1.25
CA PHE A 81 -6.65 4.35 -1.64
C PHE A 81 -7.59 3.37 -2.33
N SER A 82 -7.02 2.52 -3.19
CA SER A 82 -7.72 1.37 -3.78
C SER A 82 -6.97 0.11 -3.43
N PHE A 83 -7.66 -1.02 -3.41
CA PHE A 83 -7.04 -2.30 -3.09
C PHE A 83 -7.72 -3.48 -3.77
N TYR A 84 -6.93 -4.53 -3.94
CA TYR A 84 -7.38 -5.87 -4.21
C TYR A 84 -6.80 -6.81 -3.15
N ALA A 85 -7.63 -7.68 -2.59
CA ALA A 85 -7.19 -8.70 -1.66
C ALA A 85 -7.80 -10.06 -1.98
N LYS A 86 -7.03 -11.12 -1.77
CA LYS A 86 -7.46 -12.51 -1.89
C LYS A 86 -6.96 -13.30 -0.70
N THR A 87 -7.88 -13.96 0.00
CA THR A 87 -7.57 -14.80 1.16
C THR A 87 -7.29 -16.25 0.75
N GLU A 88 -6.70 -17.03 1.65
CA GLU A 88 -6.45 -18.47 1.44
C GLU A 88 -7.73 -19.29 1.22
N ASP A 89 -8.85 -18.86 1.81
CA ASP A 89 -10.17 -19.46 1.62
C ASP A 89 -10.74 -19.22 0.21
N GLY A 90 -10.10 -18.37 -0.58
CA GLY A 90 -10.55 -17.98 -1.92
C GLY A 90 -11.48 -16.78 -1.95
N ASP A 91 -11.78 -16.14 -0.81
CA ASP A 91 -12.56 -14.91 -0.79
C ASP A 91 -11.74 -13.75 -1.35
N GLU A 92 -12.38 -12.98 -2.23
CA GLU A 92 -11.79 -11.81 -2.88
C GLU A 92 -12.49 -10.53 -2.41
N PHE A 93 -11.70 -9.50 -2.15
CA PHE A 93 -12.14 -8.17 -1.76
C PHE A 93 -11.51 -7.17 -2.71
N PHE A 94 -12.28 -6.19 -3.14
CA PHE A 94 -11.77 -5.07 -3.90
C PHE A 94 -12.50 -3.81 -3.46
N GLY A 95 -11.79 -2.70 -3.50
CA GLY A 95 -12.34 -1.41 -3.15
C GLY A 95 -11.61 -0.32 -3.90
N ASP A 96 -12.38 0.56 -4.52
CA ASP A 96 -11.84 1.69 -5.27
C ASP A 96 -12.17 3.01 -4.55
N ASN A 97 -11.20 3.93 -4.53
CA ASN A 97 -11.35 5.28 -3.97
C ASN A 97 -11.86 5.31 -2.51
N TYR A 98 -11.37 4.39 -1.68
CA TYR A 98 -11.67 4.40 -0.25
C TYR A 98 -10.97 5.58 0.41
N SER A 99 -11.71 6.36 1.22
CA SER A 99 -11.11 7.42 2.05
C SER A 99 -10.01 6.85 2.95
N LEU A 100 -8.92 7.60 3.16
CA LEU A 100 -7.84 7.22 4.08
C LEU A 100 -8.30 7.03 5.54
N ASP A 101 -9.43 7.64 5.92
CA ASP A 101 -10.05 7.45 7.23
C ASP A 101 -10.79 6.10 7.34
N SER A 102 -11.18 5.52 6.20
CA SER A 102 -11.79 4.19 6.16
C SER A 102 -10.82 3.11 6.66
N GLU A 103 -11.39 2.06 7.23
CA GLU A 103 -10.66 0.85 7.59
C GLU A 103 -10.77 -0.17 6.46
N LEU A 104 -9.73 -1.00 6.28
CA LEU A 104 -9.87 -2.20 5.46
C LEU A 104 -10.94 -3.11 6.07
N PRO A 105 -11.67 -3.88 5.25
CA PRO A 105 -12.56 -4.93 5.74
C PRO A 105 -11.90 -5.77 6.84
N GLN A 106 -12.61 -6.01 7.95
CA GLN A 106 -12.06 -6.71 9.11
C GLN A 106 -11.43 -8.05 8.74
N LYS A 107 -12.02 -8.78 7.80
CA LYS A 107 -11.50 -10.07 7.32
C LYS A 107 -10.10 -9.95 6.71
N ILE A 108 -9.78 -8.84 6.02
CA ILE A 108 -8.42 -8.58 5.51
C ILE A 108 -7.43 -8.43 6.67
N PHE A 109 -7.79 -7.65 7.69
CA PHE A 109 -6.94 -7.46 8.87
C PHE A 109 -6.67 -8.75 9.65
N GLU A 110 -7.66 -9.64 9.72
CA GLU A 110 -7.50 -10.94 10.37
C GLU A 110 -6.44 -11.79 9.67
N HIS A 111 -6.47 -11.87 8.34
CA HIS A 111 -5.49 -12.63 7.57
C HIS A 111 -4.10 -11.98 7.56
N LEU A 112 -4.03 -10.63 7.56
CA LEU A 112 -2.75 -9.91 7.68
C LEU A 112 -2.03 -10.16 9.00
N LYS A 113 -2.76 -10.50 10.08
CA LYS A 113 -2.18 -10.84 11.39
C LYS A 113 -1.74 -12.30 11.52
N MET A 114 -2.21 -13.16 10.63
CA MET A 114 -1.83 -14.58 10.57
C MET A 114 -0.63 -14.82 9.66
N ALA A 115 -0.33 -13.85 8.79
CA ALA A 115 0.75 -13.86 7.82
C ALA A 115 2.16 -13.93 8.47
#